data_AF-A0A354YZZ3-F1
#
_entry.id   AF-A0A354YZZ3-F1
#
_cell.length_a   1.000
_cell.length_b   1.000
_cell.length_c   1.000
_cell.angle_alpha   90.00
_cell.angle_beta   90.00
_cell.angle_gamma   90.00
#
_symmetry.space_group_name_H-M   'P 1'
#
loop_
_entity.id
_entity.type
_entity.pdbx_description
1 polymer ?
#
loop_
_entity_poly.entity_id
_entity_poly.type
_entity_poly.pdbx_seq_one_letter_code
_entity_poly.pdbx_strand_id
1 'polypeptide(L)'
;RNPFGDYWLIQQSDAHAWVEVWLAGRGWTRIDPTAAVDPSRVFDRYRGGLGAGALGQALGGTLAPLGNALDWLREHWNSAMLGFGSARQRLLLRPLGIDQASQSQLLIAFATLAGLAIAFAVWAMARQGRSHETDPLLRAWHRLCRRLRRHGLEKQPWESALAFARRAAARLDTDDGHELLRLSQGFARLRYAEPNPTVDDPRQLIEHLDAFRPLRR
;
A
#
# COMPACT_ATOMS: atom_id res chain seq x y z
N ARG A 1 -28.69 -17.95 18.45
CA ARG A 1 -29.41 -17.43 17.27
C ARG A 1 -28.90 -16.03 16.99
N ASN A 2 -28.51 -15.72 15.76
CA ASN A 2 -28.08 -14.36 15.44
C ASN A 2 -29.33 -13.44 15.40
N PRO A 3 -29.37 -12.30 16.13
CA PRO A 3 -30.53 -11.41 16.09
C PRO A 3 -30.66 -10.64 14.76
N PHE A 4 -29.60 -10.54 13.96
CA PHE A 4 -29.57 -9.83 12.68
C PHE A 4 -29.81 -10.73 11.45
N GLY A 5 -29.91 -12.05 11.66
CA GLY A 5 -30.21 -13.01 10.59
C GLY A 5 -30.80 -14.28 11.17
N ASP A 6 -31.83 -14.84 10.54
CA ASP A 6 -32.62 -15.96 11.10
C ASP A 6 -31.91 -17.32 10.98
N TYR A 7 -30.74 -17.44 11.62
CA TYR A 7 -29.94 -18.66 11.63
C TYR A 7 -29.24 -18.89 12.98
N TRP A 8 -28.75 -20.12 13.15
CA TRP A 8 -27.95 -20.55 14.29
C TRP A 8 -26.48 -20.65 13.89
N LEU A 9 -25.61 -20.01 14.68
CA LEU A 9 -24.17 -20.13 14.53
C LEU A 9 -23.72 -21.32 15.37
N ILE A 10 -23.04 -22.29 14.75
CA ILE A 10 -22.43 -23.45 15.42
C ILE A 10 -20.92 -23.33 15.21
N GLN A 11 -20.17 -23.13 16.29
CA GLN A 11 -18.72 -22.97 16.28
C GLN A 11 -18.03 -24.25 16.77
N GLN A 12 -16.72 -24.39 16.52
CA GLN A 12 -15.95 -25.52 17.07
C GLN A 12 -15.93 -25.56 18.61
N SER A 13 -16.09 -24.41 19.27
CA SER A 13 -16.27 -24.31 20.73
C SER A 13 -17.58 -24.93 21.24
N ASP A 14 -18.53 -25.19 20.34
CA ASP A 14 -19.82 -25.83 20.63
C ASP A 14 -19.77 -27.35 20.47
N ALA A 15 -18.61 -27.90 20.09
CA ALA A 15 -18.40 -29.34 20.09
C ALA A 15 -18.63 -29.89 21.50
N HIS A 16 -19.54 -30.85 21.61
CA HIS A 16 -19.98 -31.42 22.87
C HIS A 16 -20.12 -32.94 22.75
N ALA A 17 -19.70 -33.65 23.79
CA ALA A 17 -19.85 -35.10 23.88
C ALA A 17 -20.82 -35.43 25.01
N TRP A 18 -21.73 -36.37 24.77
CA TRP A 18 -22.62 -36.93 25.80
C TRP A 18 -22.47 -38.45 25.86
N VAL A 19 -23.03 -39.05 26.91
CA VAL A 19 -23.06 -40.51 27.09
C VAL A 19 -24.50 -41.00 26.98
N GLU A 20 -24.69 -42.20 26.49
CA GLU A 20 -25.97 -42.88 26.52
C GLU A 20 -25.80 -44.19 27.27
N VAL A 21 -26.73 -44.49 28.18
CA VAL A 21 -26.74 -45.74 28.94
C VAL A 21 -27.99 -46.53 28.65
N TRP A 22 -27.86 -47.85 28.54
CA TRP A 22 -29.00 -48.73 28.35
C TRP A 22 -29.62 -49.09 29.70
N LEU A 23 -30.88 -48.73 29.91
CA LEU A 23 -31.63 -49.05 31.12
C LEU A 23 -32.72 -50.07 30.80
N ALA A 24 -32.73 -51.20 31.50
CA ALA A 24 -33.76 -52.23 31.33
C ALA A 24 -35.16 -51.63 31.56
N GLY A 25 -36.06 -51.82 30.59
CA GLY A 25 -37.42 -51.26 30.59
C GLY A 25 -37.54 -49.80 30.13
N ARG A 26 -36.44 -49.08 29.88
CA ARG A 26 -36.44 -47.69 29.39
C ARG A 26 -35.61 -47.48 28.12
N GLY A 27 -34.74 -48.42 27.77
CA GLY A 27 -33.90 -48.36 26.57
C GLY A 27 -32.74 -47.37 26.71
N TRP A 28 -32.21 -46.93 25.57
CA TRP A 28 -31.11 -45.95 25.50
C TRP A 28 -31.57 -44.62 26.11
N THR A 29 -30.92 -44.23 27.19
CA THR A 29 -31.20 -42.99 27.91
C THR A 29 -29.98 -42.10 27.84
N ARG A 30 -30.15 -40.88 27.31
CA ARG A 30 -29.09 -39.88 27.23
C ARG A 30 -28.80 -39.30 28.61
N ILE A 31 -27.52 -39.30 28.97
CA ILE A 31 -27.00 -38.72 30.22
C ILE A 31 -25.85 -37.77 29.87
N ASP A 32 -25.93 -36.53 30.36
CA ASP A 32 -24.85 -35.55 30.23
C ASP A 32 -24.15 -35.36 31.59
N PRO A 33 -22.99 -36.01 31.82
CA PRO A 33 -22.29 -35.92 33.10
C PRO A 33 -21.69 -34.52 33.36
N THR A 34 -21.63 -33.65 32.35
CA THR A 34 -21.08 -32.29 32.48
C THR A 34 -21.90 -31.42 33.45
N ALA A 35 -23.21 -31.68 33.56
CA ALA A 35 -24.10 -30.95 34.47
C ALA A 35 -23.83 -31.25 35.96
N ALA A 36 -23.17 -32.37 36.28
CA ALA A 36 -22.91 -32.80 37.65
C ALA A 36 -21.60 -32.25 38.24
N VAL A 37 -20.65 -31.82 37.40
CA VAL A 37 -19.30 -31.41 37.83
C VAL A 37 -19.14 -29.88 37.87
N ASP A 38 -19.89 -29.13 37.06
CA ASP A 38 -19.86 -27.66 37.05
C ASP A 38 -21.21 -27.07 36.57
N PRO A 39 -22.17 -26.83 37.49
CA PRO A 39 -23.49 -26.31 37.14
C PRO A 39 -23.46 -24.94 36.44
N SER A 40 -22.41 -24.14 36.67
CA SER A 40 -22.28 -22.79 36.12
C SER A 40 -22.08 -22.80 34.60
N ARG A 41 -21.43 -23.84 34.05
CA ARG A 41 -21.17 -23.98 32.61
C ARG A 41 -22.41 -24.26 31.77
N VAL A 42 -23.47 -24.85 32.35
CA VAL A 42 -24.71 -25.13 31.61
C VAL A 42 -25.55 -23.85 31.47
N PHE A 43 -25.53 -22.98 32.47
CA PHE A 43 -26.32 -21.73 32.48
C PHE A 43 -25.58 -20.52 31.88
N ASP A 44 -24.25 -20.40 32.04
CA ASP A 44 -23.50 -19.25 31.52
C ASP A 44 -23.15 -19.35 30.03
N ARG A 45 -23.13 -20.55 29.44
CA ARG A 45 -22.85 -20.75 28.01
C ARG A 45 -23.93 -20.18 27.09
N TYR A 46 -25.15 -19.98 27.57
CA TYR A 46 -26.22 -19.29 26.86
C TYR A 46 -26.07 -17.76 26.87
N ARG A 47 -25.18 -17.20 27.70
CA ARG A 47 -25.09 -15.75 27.94
C ARG A 47 -23.80 -15.10 27.43
N GLY A 48 -22.77 -15.85 27.06
CA GLY A 48 -21.51 -15.26 26.62
C GLY A 48 -20.75 -16.12 25.63
N GLY A 49 -20.87 -15.79 24.34
CA GLY A 49 -19.86 -16.17 23.36
C GLY A 49 -18.54 -15.45 23.64
N LEU A 50 -17.46 -16.14 23.31
CA LEU A 50 -16.05 -15.74 23.38
C LEU A 50 -15.40 -15.92 24.77
N GLY A 51 -14.39 -16.79 24.79
CA GLY A 51 -13.66 -17.18 25.98
C GLY A 51 -12.83 -16.06 26.62
N ALA A 52 -12.15 -16.48 27.69
CA ALA A 52 -11.14 -15.76 28.48
C ALA A 52 -11.66 -14.90 29.65
N GLY A 53 -12.05 -15.58 30.75
CA GLY A 53 -11.99 -15.04 32.12
C GLY A 53 -12.83 -13.78 32.41
N ALA A 54 -12.69 -13.26 33.63
CA ALA A 54 -13.43 -12.09 34.12
C ALA A 54 -13.23 -10.83 33.24
N LEU A 55 -12.11 -10.76 32.52
CA LEU A 55 -11.79 -9.69 31.57
C LEU A 55 -12.57 -9.81 30.25
N GLY A 56 -12.77 -11.03 29.73
CA GLY A 56 -13.60 -11.32 28.56
C GLY A 56 -15.09 -11.13 28.82
N GLN A 57 -15.57 -11.30 30.06
CA GLN A 57 -16.96 -10.98 30.42
C GLN A 57 -17.21 -9.46 30.53
N ALA A 58 -16.25 -8.71 31.10
CA ALA A 58 -16.35 -7.25 31.21
C ALA A 58 -16.28 -6.55 29.83
N LEU A 59 -15.44 -7.06 28.91
CA LEU A 59 -15.29 -6.55 27.56
C LEU A 59 -16.28 -7.18 26.56
N GLY A 60 -16.72 -8.42 26.80
CA GLY A 60 -17.64 -9.15 25.93
C GLY A 60 -19.04 -8.55 25.90
N GLY A 61 -19.55 -8.04 27.02
CA GLY A 61 -20.86 -7.35 27.03
C GLY A 61 -20.88 -6.02 26.26
N THR A 62 -19.75 -5.32 26.20
CA THR A 62 -19.61 -4.01 25.54
C THR A 62 -19.15 -4.12 24.08
N LEU A 63 -18.38 -5.16 23.74
CA LEU A 63 -17.85 -5.41 22.39
C LEU A 63 -18.62 -6.50 21.61
N ALA A 64 -19.53 -7.25 22.25
CA ALA A 64 -20.40 -8.20 21.54
C ALA A 64 -21.16 -7.59 20.36
N PRO A 65 -21.69 -6.34 20.41
CA PRO A 65 -22.32 -5.72 19.25
C PRO A 65 -21.36 -5.52 18.08
N LEU A 66 -20.09 -5.16 18.36
CA LEU A 66 -19.03 -4.99 17.36
C LEU A 66 -18.61 -6.32 16.75
N GLY A 67 -18.43 -7.36 17.57
CA GLY A 67 -18.14 -8.72 17.09
C GLY A 67 -19.24 -9.24 16.17
N ASN A 68 -20.50 -9.10 16.59
CA ASN A 68 -21.65 -9.50 15.77
C ASN A 68 -21.76 -8.69 14.46
N ALA A 69 -21.42 -7.40 14.48
CA ALA A 69 -21.41 -6.56 13.28
C ALA A 69 -20.29 -6.93 12.30
N LEU A 70 -19.10 -7.26 12.81
CA LEU A 70 -17.98 -7.72 11.99
C LEU A 70 -18.25 -9.10 11.40
N ASP A 71 -18.85 -10.01 12.16
CA ASP A 71 -19.27 -11.33 11.67
C ASP A 71 -20.38 -11.20 10.62
N TRP A 72 -21.35 -10.30 10.83
CA TRP A 72 -22.37 -9.98 9.82
C TRP A 72 -21.74 -9.42 8.55
N LEU A 73 -20.78 -8.49 8.66
CA LEU A 73 -20.08 -7.91 7.51
C LEU A 73 -19.29 -8.98 6.75
N ARG A 74 -18.61 -9.87 7.48
CA ARG A 74 -17.83 -10.96 6.90
C ARG A 74 -18.72 -11.97 6.18
N GLU A 75 -19.83 -12.35 6.77
CA GLU A 75 -20.81 -13.24 6.15
C GLU A 75 -21.47 -12.57 4.95
N HIS A 76 -21.79 -11.28 5.04
CA HIS A 76 -22.37 -10.52 3.93
C HIS A 76 -21.38 -10.38 2.78
N TRP A 77 -20.10 -10.13 3.07
CA TRP A 77 -19.02 -10.13 2.08
C TRP A 77 -18.85 -11.51 1.45
N ASN A 78 -18.79 -12.58 2.24
CA ASN A 78 -18.68 -13.95 1.74
C ASN A 78 -19.87 -14.31 0.86
N SER A 79 -21.10 -14.03 1.28
CA SER A 79 -22.32 -14.24 0.49
C SER A 79 -22.35 -13.36 -0.76
N ALA A 80 -21.82 -12.13 -0.69
CA ALA A 80 -21.68 -11.27 -1.86
C ALA A 80 -20.69 -11.82 -2.88
N MET A 81 -19.56 -12.39 -2.41
CA MET A 81 -18.51 -12.90 -3.27
C MET A 81 -18.81 -14.30 -3.81
N LEU A 82 -19.29 -15.22 -2.96
CA LEU A 82 -19.71 -16.58 -3.32
C LEU A 82 -21.01 -16.56 -4.13
N GLY A 83 -21.89 -15.59 -3.87
CA GLY A 83 -23.16 -15.40 -4.55
C GLY A 83 -23.11 -14.39 -5.70
N PHE A 84 -21.93 -13.99 -6.18
CA PHE A 84 -21.77 -13.09 -7.32
C PHE A 84 -22.10 -13.81 -8.64
N GLY A 85 -23.37 -14.20 -8.79
CA GLY A 85 -23.92 -14.82 -9.99
C GLY A 85 -24.60 -13.81 -10.91
N SER A 86 -25.05 -14.30 -12.06
CA SER A 86 -25.76 -13.51 -13.08
C SER A 86 -26.97 -12.73 -12.56
N ALA A 87 -27.64 -13.22 -11.50
CA ALA A 87 -28.78 -12.55 -10.87
C ALA A 87 -28.40 -11.24 -10.15
N ARG A 88 -27.25 -11.19 -9.45
CA ARG A 88 -26.78 -9.96 -8.79
C ARG A 88 -26.16 -8.98 -9.78
N GLN A 89 -25.46 -9.48 -10.80
CA GLN A 89 -24.97 -8.65 -11.91
C GLN A 89 -26.12 -7.87 -12.58
N ARG A 90 -27.28 -8.52 -12.81
CA ARG A 90 -28.48 -7.85 -13.33
C ARG A 90 -29.01 -6.76 -12.39
N LEU A 91 -29.04 -7.00 -11.08
CA LEU A 91 -29.51 -6.01 -10.10
C LEU A 91 -28.62 -4.76 -10.02
N LEU A 92 -27.31 -4.91 -10.20
CA LEU A 92 -26.36 -3.78 -10.21
C LEU A 92 -26.44 -2.94 -11.48
N LEU A 93 -26.87 -3.53 -12.59
CA LEU A 93 -26.98 -2.86 -13.90
C LEU A 93 -28.35 -2.24 -14.17
N ARG A 94 -29.38 -2.65 -13.42
CA ARG A 94 -30.73 -2.06 -13.49
C ARG A 94 -30.77 -0.54 -13.28
N PRO A 95 -30.05 0.06 -12.32
CA PRO A 95 -29.99 1.53 -12.18
C PRO A 95 -29.42 2.25 -13.40
N LEU A 96 -28.65 1.55 -14.24
CA LEU A 96 -28.08 2.06 -15.49
C LEU A 96 -28.99 1.80 -16.70
N GLY A 97 -30.21 1.27 -16.49
CA GLY A 97 -31.19 0.98 -17.55
C GLY A 97 -30.92 -0.30 -18.34
N ILE A 98 -30.08 -1.20 -17.83
CA ILE A 98 -29.71 -2.45 -18.51
C ILE A 98 -30.39 -3.63 -17.81
N ASP A 99 -31.53 -4.07 -18.36
CA ASP A 99 -32.36 -5.12 -17.75
C ASP A 99 -31.78 -6.53 -17.89
N GLN A 100 -31.10 -6.81 -19.02
CA GLN A 100 -30.43 -8.08 -19.27
C GLN A 100 -29.14 -7.86 -20.07
N ALA A 101 -28.01 -7.77 -19.37
CA ALA A 101 -26.70 -7.82 -20.02
C ALA A 101 -26.36 -9.27 -20.39
N SER A 102 -26.05 -9.54 -21.65
CA SER A 102 -25.49 -10.83 -22.06
C SER A 102 -24.09 -11.01 -21.45
N GLN A 103 -23.67 -12.27 -21.27
CA GLN A 103 -22.32 -12.56 -20.76
C GLN A 103 -21.22 -11.95 -21.64
N SER A 104 -21.44 -11.87 -22.96
CA SER A 104 -20.53 -11.22 -23.90
C SER A 104 -20.47 -9.70 -23.70
N GLN A 105 -21.60 -9.03 -23.44
CA GLN A 105 -21.63 -7.59 -23.15
C GLN A 105 -20.88 -7.26 -21.86
N LEU A 106 -21.02 -8.08 -20.82
CA LEU A 106 -20.29 -7.93 -19.57
C LEU A 106 -18.78 -8.11 -19.77
N LEU A 107 -18.36 -9.11 -20.54
CA LEU A 107 -16.95 -9.35 -20.85
C LEU A 107 -16.35 -8.19 -21.66
N ILE A 108 -17.09 -7.67 -22.64
CA ILE A 108 -16.66 -6.50 -23.42
C ILE A 108 -16.54 -5.27 -22.51
N ALA A 109 -17.53 -4.99 -21.67
CA ALA A 109 -17.49 -3.86 -20.73
C ALA A 109 -16.33 -3.96 -19.73
N PHE A 110 -16.04 -5.17 -19.23
CA PHE A 110 -14.89 -5.41 -18.37
C PHE A 110 -13.57 -5.19 -19.12
N ALA A 111 -13.44 -5.74 -20.33
CA ALA A 111 -12.23 -5.60 -21.14
C ALA A 111 -11.98 -4.14 -21.53
N THR A 112 -13.02 -3.36 -21.85
CA THR A 112 -12.88 -1.93 -22.15
C THR A 112 -12.46 -1.14 -20.91
N LEU A 113 -13.08 -1.39 -19.75
CA LEU A 113 -12.71 -0.72 -18.51
C LEU A 113 -11.27 -1.04 -18.08
N ALA A 114 -10.89 -2.31 -18.15
CA ALA A 114 -9.53 -2.76 -17.85
C ALA A 114 -8.52 -2.16 -18.84
N GLY A 115 -8.85 -2.15 -20.14
CA GLY A 115 -8.03 -1.52 -21.18
C GLY A 115 -7.83 -0.02 -20.94
N LEU A 116 -8.90 0.70 -20.57
CA LEU A 116 -8.83 2.12 -20.21
C LEU A 116 -7.99 2.36 -18.96
N ALA A 117 -8.13 1.52 -17.93
CA ALA A 117 -7.33 1.63 -16.71
C ALA A 117 -5.84 1.39 -17.00
N ILE A 118 -5.52 0.39 -17.81
CA ILE A 118 -4.14 0.12 -18.26
C ILE A 118 -3.61 1.28 -19.09
N ALA A 119 -4.38 1.78 -20.06
CA ALA A 119 -3.99 2.91 -20.89
C ALA A 119 -3.76 4.17 -20.04
N PHE A 120 -4.61 4.43 -19.05
CA PHE A 120 -4.46 5.52 -18.10
C PHE A 120 -3.22 5.34 -17.23
N ALA A 121 -2.96 4.12 -16.73
CA ALA A 121 -1.76 3.83 -15.95
C ALA A 121 -0.48 4.03 -16.78
N VAL A 122 -0.45 3.52 -18.01
CA VAL A 122 0.66 3.73 -18.96
C VAL A 122 0.84 5.23 -19.26
N TRP A 123 -0.25 5.95 -19.50
CA TRP A 123 -0.20 7.40 -19.72
C TRP A 123 0.31 8.16 -18.49
N ALA A 124 -0.13 7.78 -17.29
CA ALA A 124 0.30 8.39 -16.04
C ALA A 124 1.78 8.09 -15.76
N MET A 125 2.24 6.86 -15.98
CA MET A 125 3.65 6.47 -15.88
C MET A 125 4.50 7.20 -16.93
N ALA A 126 4.02 7.31 -18.17
CA ALA A 126 4.68 8.06 -19.22
C ALA A 126 4.76 9.57 -18.90
N ARG A 127 3.78 10.11 -18.16
CA ARG A 127 3.85 11.49 -17.63
C ARG A 127 4.80 11.62 -16.46
N GLN A 128 4.83 10.68 -15.53
CA GLN A 128 5.76 10.70 -14.38
C GLN A 128 7.22 10.58 -14.84
N GLY A 129 7.50 9.75 -15.86
CA GLY A 129 8.83 9.67 -16.49
C GLY A 129 9.29 10.99 -17.12
N ARG A 130 8.35 11.84 -17.57
CA ARG A 130 8.62 13.17 -18.13
C ARG A 130 8.73 14.26 -17.06
N SER A 131 8.21 14.05 -15.85
CA SER A 131 8.48 14.94 -14.71
C SER A 131 9.91 14.82 -14.18
N HIS A 132 10.61 13.72 -14.51
CA HIS A 132 12.05 13.58 -14.24
C HIS A 132 12.93 14.31 -15.27
N GLU A 133 12.30 14.86 -16.30
CA GLU A 133 12.89 15.69 -17.35
C GLU A 133 12.65 17.16 -16.96
N THR A 134 13.25 17.67 -15.89
CA THR A 134 14.64 18.06 -15.94
C THR A 134 15.03 18.65 -14.59
N ASP A 135 15.76 17.87 -13.79
CA ASP A 135 16.48 18.42 -12.65
C ASP A 135 17.27 19.66 -13.12
N PRO A 136 16.85 20.88 -12.73
CA PRO A 136 17.45 22.12 -13.24
C PRO A 136 18.92 22.22 -12.82
N LEU A 137 19.28 21.58 -11.70
CA LEU A 137 20.66 21.46 -11.24
C LEU A 137 21.49 20.58 -12.18
N LEU A 138 20.97 19.40 -12.58
CA LEU A 138 21.65 18.51 -13.53
C LEU A 138 21.83 19.18 -14.90
N ARG A 139 20.84 19.97 -15.36
CA ARG A 139 20.98 20.77 -16.58
C ARG A 139 22.10 21.79 -16.48
N ALA A 140 22.17 22.55 -15.38
CA ALA A 140 23.22 23.53 -15.15
C ALA A 140 24.60 22.87 -15.12
N TRP A 141 24.71 21.71 -14.46
CA TRP A 141 25.92 20.89 -14.46
C TRP A 141 26.34 20.44 -15.86
N HIS A 142 25.41 19.93 -16.68
CA HIS A 142 25.70 19.56 -18.07
C HIS A 142 26.07 20.77 -18.94
N ARG A 143 25.49 21.96 -18.69
CA ARG A 143 25.92 23.20 -19.35
C ARG A 143 27.35 23.58 -18.98
N LEU A 144 27.74 23.40 -17.71
CA LEU A 144 29.13 23.61 -17.26
C LEU A 144 30.09 22.62 -17.95
N CYS A 145 29.78 21.32 -17.93
CA CYS A 145 30.59 20.29 -18.59
C CYS A 145 30.74 20.57 -20.10
N ARG A 146 29.67 21.00 -20.78
CA ARG A 146 29.74 21.37 -22.21
C ARG A 146 30.62 22.59 -22.46
N ARG A 147 30.63 23.58 -21.56
CA ARG A 147 31.54 24.74 -21.63
C ARG A 147 32.99 24.27 -21.48
N LEU A 148 33.29 23.49 -20.45
CA LEU A 148 34.64 22.96 -20.20
C LEU A 148 35.15 22.07 -21.35
N ARG A 149 34.27 21.32 -22.01
CA ARG A 149 34.63 20.53 -23.20
C ARG A 149 35.18 21.39 -24.35
N ARG A 150 34.69 22.63 -24.51
CA ARG A 150 35.24 23.58 -25.51
C ARG A 150 36.68 23.99 -25.21
N HIS A 151 37.12 23.83 -23.96
CA HIS A 151 38.48 24.08 -23.51
C HIS A 151 39.32 22.79 -23.42
N GLY A 152 38.86 21.67 -23.99
CA GLY A 152 39.58 20.39 -23.96
C GLY A 152 39.43 19.60 -22.65
N LEU A 153 38.54 20.03 -21.76
CA LEU A 153 38.25 19.38 -20.49
C LEU A 153 36.95 18.60 -20.58
N GLU A 154 37.03 17.34 -21.01
CA GLU A 154 35.89 16.44 -21.12
C GLU A 154 35.77 15.52 -19.89
N LYS A 155 34.54 15.34 -19.40
CA LYS A 155 34.21 14.43 -18.31
C LYS A 155 34.04 13.01 -18.86
N GLN A 156 34.69 12.03 -18.26
CA GLN A 156 34.51 10.63 -18.65
C GLN A 156 33.17 10.06 -18.12
N PRO A 157 32.58 9.04 -18.77
CA PRO A 157 31.30 8.46 -18.35
C PRO A 157 31.31 7.93 -16.92
N TRP A 158 32.39 7.24 -16.54
CA TRP A 158 32.59 6.63 -15.21
C TRP A 158 33.11 7.60 -14.15
N GLU A 159 33.43 8.83 -14.52
CA GLU A 159 34.03 9.80 -13.61
C GLU A 159 32.94 10.53 -12.82
N SER A 160 33.13 10.68 -11.51
CA SER A 160 32.23 11.47 -10.67
C SER A 160 32.40 12.97 -10.94
N ALA A 161 31.39 13.78 -10.62
CA ALA A 161 31.46 15.25 -10.76
C ALA A 161 32.67 15.84 -10.03
N LEU A 162 32.96 15.33 -8.82
CA LEU A 162 34.09 15.78 -8.00
C LEU A 162 35.44 15.35 -8.56
N ALA A 163 35.54 14.12 -9.08
CA ALA A 163 36.78 13.62 -9.69
C ALA A 163 37.13 14.42 -10.95
N PHE A 164 36.12 14.67 -11.80
CA PHE A 164 36.26 15.53 -12.98
C PHE A 164 36.71 16.93 -12.59
N ALA A 165 36.08 17.53 -11.58
CA ALA A 165 36.41 18.88 -11.11
C ALA A 165 37.85 19.00 -10.62
N ARG A 166 38.36 18.03 -9.84
CA ARG A 166 39.78 18.01 -9.41
C ARG A 166 40.74 17.94 -10.58
N ARG A 167 40.45 17.08 -11.56
CA ARG A 167 41.28 16.92 -12.76
C ARG A 167 41.24 18.18 -13.64
N ALA A 168 40.07 18.80 -13.77
CA ALA A 168 39.88 20.04 -14.53
C ALA A 168 40.53 21.25 -13.83
N ALA A 169 40.41 21.35 -12.51
CA ALA A 169 41.00 22.42 -11.71
C ALA A 169 42.52 22.47 -11.81
N ALA A 170 43.19 21.31 -11.92
CA ALA A 170 44.64 21.24 -12.13
C ALA A 170 45.13 21.81 -13.47
N ARG A 171 44.22 22.10 -14.42
CA ARG A 171 44.53 22.68 -15.74
C ARG A 171 43.99 24.10 -15.92
N LEU A 172 43.33 24.64 -14.91
CA LEU A 172 42.81 26.02 -14.89
C LEU A 172 43.73 26.88 -14.02
N ASP A 173 43.56 28.20 -14.11
CA ASP A 173 44.19 29.13 -13.17
C ASP A 173 43.71 28.84 -11.74
N THR A 174 44.52 29.18 -10.73
CA THR A 174 44.29 28.83 -9.32
C THR A 174 42.89 29.24 -8.83
N ASP A 175 42.44 30.44 -9.20
CA ASP A 175 41.16 30.99 -8.78
C ASP A 175 39.97 30.24 -9.42
N ASP A 176 40.02 30.02 -10.74
CA ASP A 176 39.01 29.28 -11.51
C ASP A 176 38.93 27.81 -11.05
N GLY A 177 40.08 27.21 -10.73
CA GLY A 177 40.16 25.84 -10.23
C GLY A 177 39.50 25.69 -8.84
N HIS A 178 39.74 26.64 -7.94
CA HIS A 178 39.09 26.67 -6.62
C HIS A 178 37.58 26.87 -6.74
N GLU A 179 37.14 27.76 -7.63
CA GLU A 179 35.72 27.98 -7.87
C GLU A 179 35.03 26.74 -8.46
N LEU A 180 35.64 26.09 -9.46
CA LEU A 180 35.11 24.86 -10.05
C LEU A 180 34.94 23.74 -9.01
N LEU A 181 35.90 23.61 -8.10
CA LEU A 181 35.83 22.65 -7.00
C LEU A 181 34.68 22.97 -6.04
N ARG A 182 34.52 24.23 -5.65
CA ARG A 182 33.43 24.70 -4.77
C ARG A 182 32.05 24.40 -5.38
N LEU A 183 31.87 24.72 -6.67
CA LEU A 183 30.62 24.46 -7.39
C LEU A 183 30.31 22.96 -7.50
N SER A 184 31.33 22.15 -7.76
CA SER A 184 31.18 20.70 -7.90
C SER A 184 30.88 20.01 -6.57
N GLN A 185 31.42 20.52 -5.46
CA GLN A 185 31.07 20.09 -4.11
C GLN A 185 29.61 20.41 -3.77
N GLY A 186 29.15 21.63 -4.08
CA GLY A 186 27.75 22.02 -3.90
C GLY A 186 26.80 21.12 -4.71
N PHE A 187 27.15 20.82 -5.96
CA PHE A 187 26.39 19.91 -6.81
C PHE A 187 26.31 18.50 -6.23
N ALA A 188 27.45 17.96 -5.77
CA ALA A 188 27.49 16.63 -5.18
C ALA A 188 26.68 16.55 -3.87
N ARG A 189 26.73 17.60 -3.04
CA ARG A 189 25.97 17.66 -1.79
C ARG A 189 24.47 17.65 -2.06
N LEU A 190 23.97 18.57 -2.90
CA LEU A 190 22.54 18.65 -3.23
C LEU A 190 21.98 17.38 -3.88
N ARG A 191 22.82 16.60 -4.57
CA ARG A 191 22.38 15.41 -5.30
C ARG A 191 22.52 14.10 -4.51
N TYR A 192 23.50 14.00 -3.63
CA TYR A 192 23.85 12.74 -2.95
C TYR A 192 23.81 12.80 -1.42
N ALA A 193 23.71 13.99 -0.82
CA ALA A 193 23.59 14.15 0.62
C ALA A 193 22.17 14.57 1.02
N GLU A 194 21.83 14.42 2.29
CA GLU A 194 20.58 14.98 2.83
C GLU A 194 20.60 16.51 2.70
N PRO A 195 19.59 17.13 2.07
CA PRO A 195 19.57 18.57 1.85
C PRO A 195 19.44 19.31 3.19
N ASN A 196 20.36 20.24 3.46
CA ASN A 196 20.20 21.18 4.57
C ASN A 196 19.55 22.47 4.03
N PRO A 197 18.25 22.72 4.29
CA PRO A 197 17.52 23.85 3.70
C PRO A 197 18.04 25.23 4.11
N THR A 198 18.89 25.31 5.14
CA THR A 198 19.50 26.58 5.59
C THR A 198 20.78 26.94 4.86
N VAL A 199 21.45 25.96 4.25
CA VAL A 199 22.77 26.13 3.60
C VAL A 199 22.71 25.83 2.10
N ASP A 200 21.82 24.91 1.70
CA ASP A 200 21.77 24.39 0.34
C ASP A 200 20.59 25.03 -0.42
N ASP A 201 20.82 26.21 -1.01
CA ASP A 201 19.90 26.80 -1.99
C ASP A 201 20.24 26.32 -3.42
N PRO A 202 19.43 25.41 -4.00
CA PRO A 202 19.68 24.90 -5.34
C PRO A 202 19.60 26.00 -6.42
N ARG A 203 18.82 27.07 -6.22
CA ARG A 203 18.70 28.17 -7.20
C ARG A 203 19.98 28.97 -7.27
N GLN A 204 20.52 29.36 -6.12
CA GLN A 204 21.79 30.08 -6.04
C GLN A 204 22.93 29.28 -6.68
N LEU A 205 22.98 27.96 -6.45
CA LEU A 205 24.01 27.13 -7.07
C LEU A 205 23.82 27.02 -8.59
N ILE A 206 22.59 26.91 -9.09
CA ILE A 206 22.31 26.91 -10.54
C ILE A 206 22.80 28.20 -11.19
N GLU A 207 22.53 29.35 -10.57
CA GLU A 207 23.00 30.65 -11.05
C GLU A 207 24.53 30.71 -11.08
N HIS A 208 25.22 30.29 -10.01
CA HIS A 208 26.68 30.28 -9.99
C HIS A 208 27.28 29.30 -11.01
N LEU A 209 26.69 28.11 -11.18
CA LEU A 209 27.08 27.16 -12.21
C LEU A 209 26.94 27.77 -13.61
N ASP A 210 25.84 28.47 -13.89
CA ASP A 210 25.60 29.10 -15.19
C ASP A 210 26.45 30.36 -15.42
N ALA A 211 26.79 31.10 -14.36
CA ALA A 211 27.65 32.28 -14.39
C ALA A 211 29.12 31.95 -14.60
N PHE A 212 29.61 30.82 -14.09
CA PHE A 212 31.02 30.42 -14.21
C PHE A 212 31.49 30.39 -15.67
N ARG A 213 32.42 31.26 -16.05
CA ARG A 213 33.05 31.26 -17.36
C ARG A 213 34.55 31.09 -17.12
N PRO A 214 35.15 29.93 -17.46
CA PRO A 214 36.58 29.79 -17.34
C PRO A 214 37.22 30.84 -18.26
N LEU A 215 37.93 31.80 -17.68
CA LEU A 215 38.63 32.80 -18.45
C LEU A 215 39.85 32.11 -19.05
N ARG A 216 39.94 32.11 -20.37
CA ARG A 216 41.16 31.65 -21.03
C ARG A 216 42.21 32.74 -20.89
N ARG A 217 43.42 32.33 -20.51
CA ARG A 217 44.61 32.77 -21.26
C ARG A 217 44.60 32.13 -22.64
#